data_AF-A0A955XFI7-F1
#
_entry.id   AF-A0A955XFI7-F1
#
_cell.length_a   1.000
_cell.length_b   1.000
_cell.length_c   1.000
_cell.angle_alpha   90.00
_cell.angle_beta   90.00
_cell.angle_gamma   90.00
#
_symmetry.space_group_name_H-M   'P 1'
#
loop_
_entity.id
_entity.type
_entity.pdbx_description
1 polymer ?
#
loop_
_entity_poly.entity_id
_entity_poly.type
_entity_poly.pdbx_seq_one_letter_code
_entity_poly.pdbx_strand_id
1 'polypeptide(L)'
;LDFYERKWLPRIERAAPAVVCLAGTAALEHLTAALGESALTEDFLDDAHPTFRALLRWHAAEEIEHKSVAYDVFQRVSGSYGIRVLGMALGLAGLMFFWTVASRDLLKQEGLSRAEVRTHARAIRQRRQDHTRKVLVRAVTQYLRPSFHPDDNDNYHLAETYLRQVGRLTA
;
A
#
# COMPACT_ATOMS: atom_id res chain seq x y z
N LEU A 1 -7.96 18.48 -6.01
CA LEU A 1 -8.91 17.41 -6.40
C LEU A 1 -9.34 17.56 -7.86
N ASP A 2 -9.86 18.73 -8.26
CA ASP A 2 -10.24 19.08 -9.65
C ASP A 2 -9.23 18.77 -10.77
N PHE A 3 -7.92 18.91 -10.51
CA PHE A 3 -6.87 18.62 -11.50
C PHE A 3 -6.64 17.11 -11.71
N TYR A 4 -6.86 16.29 -10.68
CA TYR A 4 -6.65 14.84 -10.74
C TYR A 4 -7.83 14.13 -11.41
N GLU A 5 -9.06 14.46 -11.00
CA GLU A 5 -10.29 13.88 -11.57
C GLU A 5 -10.46 14.22 -13.06
N ARG A 6 -10.19 15.47 -13.45
CA ARG A 6 -10.50 15.92 -14.82
C ARG A 6 -9.44 15.56 -15.87
N LYS A 7 -8.22 15.20 -15.46
CA LYS A 7 -7.08 15.00 -16.39
C LYS A 7 -6.47 13.61 -16.36
N TRP A 8 -6.42 12.94 -15.21
CA TRP A 8 -5.67 11.70 -15.03
C TRP A 8 -6.55 10.46 -14.98
N LEU A 9 -7.65 10.46 -14.21
CA LEU A 9 -8.57 9.32 -14.08
C LEU A 9 -9.10 8.81 -15.44
N PRO A 10 -9.65 9.66 -16.34
CA PRO A 10 -10.16 9.20 -17.64
C PRO A 10 -9.08 8.70 -18.60
N ARG A 11 -7.81 9.05 -18.37
CA ARG A 11 -6.66 8.60 -19.18
C ARG A 11 -6.14 7.26 -18.70
N ILE A 12 -6.13 7.02 -17.40
CA ILE A 12 -5.70 5.74 -16.81
C ILE A 12 -6.74 4.66 -17.12
N GLU A 13 -8.03 4.95 -16.94
CA GLU A 13 -9.14 4.03 -17.24
C GLU A 13 -9.24 3.63 -18.72
N ARG A 14 -8.76 4.48 -19.63
CA ARG A 14 -8.76 4.22 -21.08
C ARG A 14 -7.46 3.66 -21.64
N ALA A 15 -6.37 3.66 -20.88
CA ALA A 15 -5.04 3.35 -21.43
C ALA A 15 -4.62 1.88 -21.26
N ALA A 16 -5.13 1.19 -20.23
CA ALA A 16 -4.77 -0.20 -19.94
C ALA A 16 -6.00 -1.12 -20.02
N PRO A 17 -5.85 -2.36 -20.52
CA PRO A 17 -6.92 -3.35 -20.48
C PRO A 17 -7.41 -3.58 -19.04
N ALA A 18 -8.72 -3.79 -18.85
CA ALA A 18 -9.32 -3.98 -17.52
C ALA A 18 -8.63 -5.10 -16.70
N VAL A 19 -8.17 -6.16 -17.37
CA VAL A 19 -7.42 -7.25 -16.74
C VAL A 19 -6.06 -6.81 -16.17
N VAL A 20 -5.39 -5.84 -16.81
CA VAL A 20 -4.14 -5.27 -16.32
C VAL A 20 -4.40 -4.35 -15.13
N CYS A 21 -5.47 -3.56 -15.18
CA CYS A 21 -5.91 -2.76 -14.03
C CYS A 21 -6.21 -3.65 -12.82
N LEU A 22 -6.98 -4.72 -13.02
CA LEU A 22 -7.30 -5.70 -11.97
C LEU A 22 -6.04 -6.35 -11.39
N ALA A 23 -5.08 -6.74 -12.24
CA ALA A 23 -3.79 -7.27 -11.77
C ALA A 23 -2.98 -6.23 -10.97
N GLY A 24 -3.05 -4.96 -11.37
CA GLY A 24 -2.46 -3.84 -10.65
C GLY A 24 -3.12 -3.62 -9.28
N THR A 25 -4.45 -3.69 -9.20
CA THR A 25 -5.20 -3.64 -7.95
C THR A 25 -4.82 -4.78 -7.02
N ALA A 26 -4.82 -6.03 -7.51
CA ALA A 26 -4.41 -7.19 -6.71
C ALA A 26 -2.97 -7.06 -6.17
N ALA A 27 -2.06 -6.49 -6.97
CA ALA A 27 -0.70 -6.21 -6.52
C ALA A 27 -0.64 -5.08 -5.48
N LEU A 28 -1.42 -4.01 -5.65
CA LEU A 28 -1.48 -2.91 -4.70
C LEU A 28 -2.00 -3.39 -3.34
N GLU A 29 -3.12 -4.11 -3.32
CA GLU A 29 -3.71 -4.74 -2.11
C GLU A 29 -2.68 -5.61 -1.38
N HIS A 30 -1.88 -6.41 -2.10
CA HIS A 30 -0.81 -7.20 -1.47
C HIS A 30 0.30 -6.34 -0.87
N LEU A 31 0.73 -5.28 -1.57
CA LEU A 31 1.77 -4.37 -1.07
C LEU A 31 1.28 -3.57 0.14
N THR A 32 0.04 -3.07 0.10
CA THR A 32 -0.57 -2.29 1.18
C THR A 32 -0.91 -3.17 2.37
N ALA A 33 -1.38 -4.41 2.18
CA ALA A 33 -1.57 -5.37 3.27
C ALA A 33 -0.25 -5.72 3.98
N ALA A 34 0.85 -5.89 3.23
CA ALA A 34 2.17 -6.14 3.83
C ALA A 34 2.68 -4.92 4.63
N LEU A 35 2.42 -3.70 4.15
CA LEU A 35 2.68 -2.48 4.92
C LEU A 35 1.74 -2.36 6.14
N GLY A 36 0.49 -2.79 5.98
CA GLY A 36 -0.54 -2.78 7.02
C GLY A 36 -0.19 -3.70 8.19
N GLU A 37 0.30 -4.91 7.91
CA GLU A 37 0.82 -5.83 8.93
C GLU A 37 1.89 -5.14 9.77
N SER A 38 2.88 -4.52 9.10
CA SER A 38 3.90 -3.76 9.80
C SER A 38 3.33 -2.57 10.57
N ALA A 39 2.29 -1.90 10.08
CA ALA A 39 1.67 -0.75 10.76
C ALA A 39 0.93 -1.14 12.05
N LEU A 40 0.48 -2.40 12.15
CA LEU A 40 -0.19 -2.95 13.32
C LEU A 40 0.79 -3.59 14.31
N THR A 41 1.93 -4.11 13.85
CA THR A 41 2.90 -4.83 14.71
C THR A 41 4.09 -4.01 15.16
N GLU A 42 4.43 -2.92 14.46
CA GLU A 42 5.64 -2.14 14.71
C GLU A 42 5.34 -0.72 15.20
N ASP A 43 6.26 -0.16 15.97
CA ASP A 43 6.11 1.14 16.62
C ASP A 43 6.41 2.34 15.68
N PHE A 44 6.56 2.11 14.37
CA PHE A 44 6.94 3.21 13.47
C PHE A 44 5.84 4.27 13.35
N LEU A 45 4.58 3.95 13.63
CA LEU A 45 3.51 4.96 13.69
C LEU A 45 3.49 5.75 15.00
N ASP A 46 4.37 5.45 15.97
CA ASP A 46 4.28 6.06 17.30
C ASP A 46 4.78 7.49 17.40
N ASP A 47 5.51 7.96 16.40
CA ASP A 47 5.86 9.38 16.25
C ASP A 47 4.79 10.16 15.47
N ALA A 48 3.78 9.48 14.89
CA ALA A 48 2.74 10.15 14.12
C ALA A 48 1.69 10.79 15.03
N HIS A 49 1.10 11.90 14.59
CA HIS A 49 -0.02 12.55 15.27
C HIS A 49 -1.14 11.53 15.57
N PRO A 50 -1.75 11.52 16.77
CA PRO A 50 -2.69 10.47 17.19
C PRO A 50 -3.83 10.20 16.19
N THR A 51 -4.44 11.26 15.64
CA THR A 51 -5.49 11.14 14.62
C THR A 51 -5.00 10.43 13.35
N PHE A 52 -3.81 10.77 12.87
CA PHE A 52 -3.26 10.17 11.65
C PHE A 52 -2.83 8.72 11.90
N ARG A 53 -2.26 8.44 13.07
CA ARG A 53 -1.95 7.08 13.52
C ARG A 53 -3.19 6.20 13.55
N ALA A 54 -4.30 6.69 14.13
CA ALA A 54 -5.55 5.95 14.18
C ALA A 54 -6.11 5.68 12.77
N LEU A 55 -6.10 6.68 11.89
CA LEU A 55 -6.50 6.52 10.49
C LEU A 55 -5.68 5.46 9.76
N LEU A 56 -4.35 5.52 9.88
CA LEU A 56 -3.45 4.57 9.22
C LEU A 56 -3.60 3.15 9.76
N ARG A 57 -3.78 2.96 11.07
CA ARG A 57 -4.00 1.63 11.65
C ARG A 57 -5.35 1.05 11.25
N TRP A 58 -6.40 1.86 11.18
CA TRP A 58 -7.70 1.42 10.64
C TRP A 58 -7.60 1.01 9.18
N HIS A 59 -6.99 1.84 8.34
CA HIS A 59 -6.80 1.52 6.94
C HIS A 59 -5.94 0.26 6.75
N ALA A 60 -4.86 0.12 7.53
CA ALA A 60 -4.03 -1.08 7.53
C ALA A 60 -4.81 -2.36 7.83
N ALA A 61 -5.78 -2.31 8.75
CA ALA A 61 -6.64 -3.45 9.04
C ALA A 61 -7.56 -3.80 7.85
N GLU A 62 -8.18 -2.80 7.21
CA GLU A 62 -9.04 -3.03 6.03
C GLU A 62 -8.28 -3.68 4.86
N GLU A 63 -7.05 -3.22 4.59
CA GLU A 63 -6.21 -3.78 3.52
C GLU A 63 -5.83 -5.24 3.81
N ILE A 64 -5.63 -5.62 5.08
CA ILE A 64 -5.42 -7.02 5.47
C ILE A 64 -6.70 -7.85 5.29
N GLU A 65 -7.88 -7.32 5.67
CA GLU A 65 -9.16 -8.01 5.50
C GLU A 65 -9.46 -8.32 4.02
N HIS A 66 -9.09 -7.42 3.11
CA HIS A 66 -9.39 -7.55 1.68
C HIS A 66 -8.26 -8.12 0.81
N LYS A 67 -7.08 -8.41 1.37
CA LYS A 67 -5.85 -8.76 0.61
C LYS A 67 -6.00 -9.84 -0.47
N SER A 68 -6.93 -10.80 -0.30
CA SER A 68 -7.16 -11.90 -1.25
C SER A 68 -8.26 -11.62 -2.26
N VAL A 69 -9.16 -10.67 -1.98
CA VAL A 69 -10.37 -10.44 -2.80
C VAL A 69 -10.02 -10.08 -4.25
N ALA A 70 -9.18 -9.07 -4.44
CA ALA A 70 -8.78 -8.64 -5.79
C ALA A 70 -7.96 -9.73 -6.52
N TYR A 71 -7.13 -10.46 -5.77
CA TYR A 71 -6.34 -11.56 -6.31
C TYR A 71 -7.21 -12.71 -6.81
N ASP A 72 -8.21 -13.13 -6.04
CA ASP A 72 -9.13 -14.20 -6.41
C ASP A 72 -9.95 -13.85 -7.65
N VAL A 73 -10.42 -12.60 -7.71
CA VAL A 73 -11.12 -12.10 -8.90
C VAL A 73 -10.18 -12.13 -10.12
N PHE A 74 -8.91 -11.71 -9.97
CA PHE A 74 -7.92 -11.79 -11.04
C PHE A 74 -7.68 -13.23 -11.51
N GLN A 75 -7.55 -14.18 -10.58
CA GLN A 75 -7.32 -15.58 -10.90
C GLN A 75 -8.50 -16.20 -11.67
N ARG A 76 -9.74 -15.80 -11.35
CA ARG A 76 -10.95 -16.24 -12.06
C ARG A 76 -11.10 -15.60 -13.45
N VAL A 77 -10.74 -14.32 -13.60
CA VAL A 77 -10.90 -13.58 -14.86
C VAL A 77 -9.81 -13.91 -15.87
N SER A 78 -8.56 -14.10 -15.41
CA SER A 78 -7.42 -14.35 -16.31
C SER A 78 -6.48 -15.43 -15.80
N GLY A 79 -6.04 -15.37 -14.55
CA GLY A 79 -5.04 -16.31 -14.00
C GLY A 79 -3.67 -16.25 -14.67
N SER A 80 -3.42 -15.31 -15.60
CA SER A 80 -2.16 -15.24 -16.34
C SER A 80 -1.02 -14.75 -15.45
N TYR A 81 -0.03 -15.63 -15.23
CA TYR A 81 1.16 -15.27 -14.46
C TYR A 81 1.91 -14.06 -15.05
N GLY A 82 2.01 -13.95 -16.37
CA GLY A 82 2.66 -12.81 -17.02
C GLY A 82 1.95 -11.48 -16.74
N ILE A 83 0.61 -11.46 -16.79
CA ILE A 83 -0.19 -10.27 -16.45
C ILE A 83 -0.08 -9.97 -14.96
N ARG A 84 -0.01 -10.98 -14.10
CA ARG A 84 0.19 -10.83 -12.65
C ARG A 84 1.52 -10.14 -12.33
N VAL A 85 2.61 -10.55 -13.00
CA VAL A 85 3.94 -9.93 -12.86
C VAL A 85 3.92 -8.48 -13.36
N LEU A 86 3.28 -8.22 -14.50
CA LEU A 86 3.09 -6.86 -15.01
C LEU A 86 2.29 -6.00 -14.01
N GLY A 87 1.22 -6.55 -13.45
CA GLY A 87 0.41 -5.92 -12.41
C GLY A 87 1.25 -5.53 -11.20
N MET A 88 2.15 -6.41 -10.74
CA MET A 88 3.10 -6.09 -9.66
C MET A 88 4.05 -4.93 -10.02
N ALA A 89 4.61 -4.93 -11.22
CA ALA A 89 5.47 -3.84 -11.66
C ALA A 89 4.72 -2.49 -11.71
N LEU A 90 3.50 -2.50 -12.26
CA LEU A 90 2.65 -1.30 -12.34
C LEU A 90 2.16 -0.84 -10.96
N GLY A 91 1.75 -1.78 -10.10
CA GLY A 91 1.31 -1.50 -8.73
C GLY A 91 2.42 -0.87 -7.90
N LEU A 92 3.63 -1.44 -7.93
CA LEU A 92 4.79 -0.88 -7.25
C LEU A 92 5.14 0.51 -7.79
N ALA A 93 5.15 0.70 -9.12
CA ALA A 93 5.41 1.99 -9.73
C ALA A 93 4.34 3.03 -9.32
N GLY A 94 3.06 2.64 -9.32
CA GLY A 94 1.93 3.45 -8.88
C GLY A 94 2.07 3.86 -7.42
N LEU A 95 2.34 2.91 -6.53
CA LEU A 95 2.55 3.15 -5.10
C LEU A 95 3.68 4.16 -4.88
N MET A 96 4.84 3.97 -5.53
CA MET A 96 5.98 4.89 -5.43
C MET A 96 5.67 6.28 -5.99
N PHE A 97 4.91 6.35 -7.09
CA PHE A 97 4.48 7.60 -7.68
C PHE A 97 3.57 8.39 -6.73
N PHE A 98 2.48 7.77 -6.27
CA PHE A 98 1.53 8.42 -5.35
C PHE A 98 2.17 8.80 -4.02
N TRP A 99 3.01 7.93 -3.46
CA TRP A 99 3.79 8.25 -2.26
C TRP A 99 4.63 9.50 -2.45
N THR A 100 5.36 9.59 -3.57
CA THR A 100 6.25 10.71 -3.85
C THR A 100 5.48 12.01 -4.04
N VAL A 101 4.34 11.94 -4.74
CA VAL A 101 3.50 13.11 -5.00
C VAL A 101 2.84 13.61 -3.71
N ALA A 102 2.22 12.71 -2.94
CA ALA A 102 1.61 13.04 -1.64
C ALA A 102 2.64 13.64 -0.67
N SER A 103 3.82 13.01 -0.54
CA SER A 103 4.91 13.53 0.30
C SER A 103 5.35 14.93 -0.12
N ARG A 104 5.47 15.19 -1.42
CA ARG A 104 5.85 16.53 -1.93
C ARG A 104 4.79 17.57 -1.64
N ASP A 105 3.52 17.23 -1.78
CA ASP A 105 2.44 18.18 -1.56
C ASP A 105 2.24 18.49 -0.07
N LEU A 106 2.45 17.51 0.82
CA LEU A 106 2.50 17.75 2.27
C LEU A 106 3.70 18.64 2.64
N LEU A 107 4.90 18.35 2.14
CA LEU A 107 6.10 19.16 2.42
C LEU A 107 5.99 20.61 1.92
N LYS A 108 5.26 20.86 0.84
CA LYS A 108 5.00 22.23 0.35
C LYS A 108 4.10 23.02 1.30
N GLN A 109 3.15 22.37 1.97
CA GLN A 109 2.22 23.02 2.88
C GLN A 109 2.91 23.49 4.16
N GLU A 110 3.96 22.79 4.59
CA GLU A 110 4.78 23.14 5.74
C GLU A 110 5.70 24.36 5.51
N GLY A 111 5.81 24.86 4.27
CA GLY A 111 6.66 26.03 3.96
C GLY A 111 8.16 25.80 4.14
N LEU A 112 8.61 24.55 4.29
CA LEU A 112 10.01 24.20 4.55
C LEU A 112 10.92 24.58 3.38
N SER A 113 12.12 25.09 3.70
CA SER A 113 13.17 25.32 2.71
C SER A 113 13.70 23.99 2.14
N ARG A 114 14.28 24.06 0.93
CA ARG A 114 14.93 22.88 0.30
C ARG A 114 16.05 22.28 1.17
N ALA A 115 16.69 23.08 2.02
CA ALA A 115 17.73 22.61 2.92
C ALA A 115 17.13 21.76 4.06
N GLU A 116 16.07 22.25 4.69
CA GLU A 116 15.35 21.52 5.76
C GLU A 116 14.75 20.22 5.25
N VAL A 117 14.10 20.23 4.07
CA VAL A 117 13.58 19.02 3.43
C VAL A 117 14.68 17.97 3.23
N ARG A 118 15.88 18.38 2.78
CA ARG A 118 17.01 17.46 2.59
C ARG A 118 17.51 16.89 3.91
N THR A 119 17.55 17.70 4.97
CA THR A 119 17.97 17.25 6.30
C THR A 119 16.97 16.25 6.88
N HIS A 120 15.68 16.57 6.85
CA HIS A 120 14.62 15.65 7.31
C HIS A 120 14.57 14.36 6.48
N ALA A 121 14.70 14.45 5.15
CA ALA A 121 14.74 13.26 4.29
C ALA A 121 15.93 12.35 4.61
N ARG A 122 17.11 12.90 4.92
CA ARG A 122 18.28 12.12 5.35
C ARG A 122 18.05 11.44 6.70
N ALA A 123 17.48 12.15 7.66
CA ALA A 123 17.16 11.61 8.98
C ALA A 123 16.10 10.48 8.91
N ILE A 124 15.05 10.66 8.10
CA ILE A 124 14.03 9.64 7.85
C ILE A 124 14.64 8.42 7.16
N ARG A 125 15.50 8.64 6.16
CA ARG A 125 16.20 7.57 5.45
C ARG A 125 17.08 6.74 6.38
N GLN A 126 17.78 7.36 7.32
CA GLN A 126 18.65 6.66 8.28
C GLN A 126 17.87 5.91 9.37
N ARG A 127 16.69 6.41 9.80
CA ARG A 127 15.95 5.78 10.90
C ARG A 127 14.96 4.70 10.46
N ARG A 128 14.36 4.82 9.27
CA ARG A 128 13.08 4.12 8.97
C ARG A 128 12.97 3.49 7.58
N GLN A 129 13.73 3.97 6.57
CA GLN A 129 13.61 3.44 5.19
C GLN A 129 14.09 1.99 5.04
N ASP A 130 15.02 1.53 5.89
CA ASP A 130 15.50 0.15 5.82
C ASP A 130 14.40 -0.86 6.13
N HIS A 131 13.46 -0.53 7.03
CA HIS A 131 12.35 -1.41 7.37
C HIS A 131 11.30 -1.47 6.26
N THR A 132 10.75 -0.33 5.84
CA THR A 132 9.76 -0.27 4.76
C THR A 132 10.28 -0.91 3.47
N ARG A 133 11.57 -0.69 3.15
CA ARG A 133 12.20 -1.34 1.99
C ARG A 133 12.25 -2.86 2.15
N LYS A 134 12.60 -3.39 3.33
CA LYS A 134 12.59 -4.83 3.60
C LYS A 134 11.18 -5.43 3.44
N VAL A 135 10.16 -4.76 3.98
CA VAL A 135 8.76 -5.17 3.84
C VAL A 135 8.35 -5.22 2.37
N LEU A 136 8.58 -4.16 1.59
CA LEU A 136 8.24 -4.12 0.17
C LEU A 136 9.00 -5.17 -0.64
N VAL A 137 10.31 -5.34 -0.39
CA VAL A 137 11.10 -6.39 -1.07
C VAL A 137 10.55 -7.77 -0.77
N ARG A 138 10.22 -8.07 0.51
CA ARG A 138 9.60 -9.34 0.90
C ARG A 138 8.24 -9.52 0.21
N ALA A 139 7.39 -8.50 0.21
CA ALA A 139 6.07 -8.57 -0.41
C ALA A 139 6.18 -8.86 -1.91
N VAL A 140 7.06 -8.15 -2.62
CA VAL A 140 7.31 -8.38 -4.05
C VAL A 140 7.84 -9.78 -4.29
N THR A 141 8.86 -10.23 -3.54
CA THR A 141 9.43 -11.58 -3.76
C THR A 141 8.42 -12.69 -3.48
N GLN A 142 7.57 -12.54 -2.47
CA GLN A 142 6.48 -13.48 -2.20
C GLN A 142 5.48 -13.55 -3.36
N TYR A 143 5.01 -12.40 -3.85
CA TYR A 143 3.99 -12.29 -4.90
C TYR A 143 4.44 -12.87 -6.25
N LEU A 144 5.74 -12.77 -6.54
CA LEU A 144 6.34 -13.32 -7.74
C LEU A 144 6.51 -14.84 -7.70
N ARG A 145 6.25 -15.53 -6.58
CA ARG A 145 6.30 -17.00 -6.56
C ARG A 145 5.13 -17.57 -7.39
N PRO A 146 5.33 -18.57 -8.27
CA PRO A 146 4.25 -19.13 -9.08
C PRO A 146 3.05 -19.63 -8.27
N SER A 147 3.32 -20.30 -7.15
CA SER A 147 2.32 -20.86 -6.22
C SER A 147 1.78 -19.88 -5.19
N PHE A 148 2.08 -18.59 -5.30
CA PHE A 148 1.68 -17.58 -4.33
C PHE A 148 0.16 -17.48 -4.17
N HIS A 149 -0.28 -17.29 -2.93
CA HIS A 149 -1.60 -16.78 -2.58
C HIS A 149 -1.48 -15.70 -1.48
N PRO A 150 -2.28 -14.62 -1.48
CA PRO A 150 -2.26 -13.64 -0.38
C PRO A 150 -2.53 -14.25 1.00
N ASP A 151 -3.29 -15.34 1.06
CA ASP A 151 -3.58 -16.08 2.30
C ASP A 151 -2.38 -16.89 2.82
N ASP A 152 -1.31 -17.03 2.04
CA ASP A 152 -0.04 -17.62 2.54
C ASP A 152 0.52 -16.79 3.72
N ASN A 153 0.14 -15.52 3.83
CA ASN A 153 0.48 -14.64 4.94
C ASN A 153 -0.66 -14.71 5.99
N ASP A 154 -0.51 -15.50 7.05
CA ASP A 154 -1.54 -15.62 8.10
C ASP A 154 -1.52 -14.41 9.05
N ASN A 155 -2.19 -13.32 8.65
CA ASN A 155 -2.22 -12.05 9.37
C ASN A 155 -3.64 -11.46 9.58
N TYR A 156 -4.69 -12.20 9.22
CA TYR A 156 -6.08 -11.78 9.43
C TYR A 156 -6.40 -11.48 10.90
N HIS A 157 -5.83 -12.27 11.81
CA HIS A 157 -5.99 -12.10 13.25
C HIS A 157 -5.53 -10.73 13.75
N LEU A 158 -4.55 -10.09 13.09
CA LEU A 158 -4.06 -8.76 13.46
C LEU A 158 -5.13 -7.70 13.18
N ALA A 159 -5.73 -7.75 11.99
CA ALA A 159 -6.81 -6.86 11.60
C ALA A 159 -8.03 -7.06 12.51
N GLU A 160 -8.44 -8.31 12.73
CA GLU A 160 -9.57 -8.63 13.60
C GLU A 160 -9.34 -8.09 15.03
N THR A 161 -8.17 -8.35 15.61
CA THR A 161 -7.82 -7.89 16.95
C THR A 161 -7.89 -6.37 17.05
N TYR A 162 -7.29 -5.67 16.08
CA TYR A 162 -7.31 -4.21 16.05
C TYR A 162 -8.74 -3.65 15.89
N LEU A 163 -9.52 -4.18 14.95
CA LEU A 163 -10.88 -3.73 14.68
C LEU A 163 -11.83 -3.99 15.86
N ARG A 164 -11.65 -5.09 16.60
CA ARG A 164 -12.35 -5.33 17.87
C ARG A 164 -11.96 -4.29 18.93
N GLN A 165 -10.67 -3.96 19.07
CA GLN A 165 -10.20 -2.95 20.03
C GLN A 165 -10.80 -1.57 19.76
N VAL A 166 -10.99 -1.18 18.49
CA VAL A 166 -11.60 0.10 18.13
C VAL A 166 -13.13 0.05 17.98
N GLY A 167 -13.77 -1.06 18.36
CA GLY A 167 -15.23 -1.21 18.35
C GLY A 167 -15.87 -1.27 16.95
N ARG A 168 -15.11 -1.70 15.93
CA ARG A 168 -15.57 -1.80 14.53
C ARG A 168 -16.05 -3.19 14.13
N LEU A 169 -15.66 -4.22 14.87
CA LEU A 169 -16.24 -5.56 14.79
C LEU A 169 -17.11 -5.79 16.04
N THR A 170 -18.37 -6.16 15.83
CA THR A 170 -19.24 -6.58 16.94
C THR A 170 -18.74 -7.90 17.52
N ALA A 171 -18.90 -8.07 18.84
CA ALA A 171 -18.44 -9.24 19.60
C ALA A 171 -18.88 -10.56 18.94
#